data_AF-A0A538PF23-F1
#
_entry.id   AF-A0A538PF23-F1
#
_cell.length_a   1.000
_cell.length_b   1.000
_cell.length_c   1.000
_cell.angle_alpha   90.00
_cell.angle_beta   90.00
_cell.angle_gamma   90.00
#
_symmetry.space_group_name_H-M   'P 1'
#
loop_
_entity.id
_entity.type
_entity.pdbx_description
1 polymer ?
#
loop_
_entity_poly.entity_id
_entity_poly.type
_entity_poly.pdbx_seq_one_letter_code
_entity_poly.pdbx_strand_id
1 'polypeptide(L)'
;MSNLPASRAESAGVLLAPELIGQLGVPPAAGWRTLQPDQDQITDFYRNIKTVSPSPISVERQEQAPEIVDADAMPKLTQDLTGDLLHDIGEGVVLAKARHSGGTGSSFFVPTARTQAAFTVAAGGALPQGTLVHAKGWAAAANNGLFVVGAGAVAGSIPVAGGVPEAPAGYLATLEVAGLRGGAGAIGIDVNGHLTSDGSIDFTTRGLSPGQEIYVGGVPGSAFAFATGLGGVAEVVSVAPALVTLRRRAWAVGAADPGTGKTIDLYVTRWVRNVATTHPDYQEQPYHLELTLSGIGPAGASEYVYAQGQMISSFELSAPLAQLVKATLGFVGTDVTDPSVARVAGAAAAPVPVAVDRFNTSTKEPYLQVLDAATEASVVSDVTSWKLTFSNNITGQKQHGKLGPKRLVVGKVSCSLDMEVVVTQDDAIRACSNNTTLMFGALLRNSNGGVFVNLPALKFTGAVPKFPANGVVTISPKGGAFIDPLGRYTLGLSVFAYLPPA
;
A
#
# COMPACT_ATOMS: atom_id res chain seq x y z
N MET A 1 25.89 -10.36 -1.37
CA MET A 1 26.50 -9.01 -1.23
C MET A 1 26.64 -8.41 -2.63
N SER A 2 25.71 -7.55 -3.02
CA SER A 2 25.93 -6.54 -4.06
C SER A 2 25.62 -5.20 -3.40
N ASN A 3 26.66 -4.47 -3.01
CA ASN A 3 26.54 -3.04 -2.73
C ASN A 3 26.31 -2.35 -4.08
N LEU A 4 25.07 -2.40 -4.55
CA LEU A 4 24.64 -1.48 -5.58
C LEU A 4 24.53 -0.09 -4.91
N PRO A 5 25.18 0.95 -5.45
CA PRO A 5 24.84 2.31 -5.05
C PRO A 5 23.33 2.47 -5.26
N ALA A 6 22.63 3.13 -4.32
CA ALA A 6 21.19 3.37 -4.40
C ALA A 6 20.83 3.80 -5.82
N SER A 7 20.26 2.88 -6.61
CA SER A 7 19.93 3.14 -8.00
C SER A 7 18.82 4.17 -7.96
N ARG A 8 19.19 5.43 -8.18
CA ARG A 8 18.22 6.52 -8.37
C ARG A 8 17.40 6.11 -9.57
N ALA A 9 16.15 5.74 -9.33
CA ALA A 9 15.33 5.21 -10.37
C ALA A 9 14.99 6.36 -11.32
N GLU A 10 15.33 6.19 -12.60
CA GLU A 10 14.93 7.12 -13.64
C GLU A 10 13.45 6.90 -13.90
N SER A 11 12.64 7.94 -13.73
CA SER A 11 11.32 8.00 -14.30
C SER A 11 11.20 9.34 -15.00
N ALA A 12 11.10 9.28 -16.32
CA ALA A 12 10.80 10.43 -17.12
C ALA A 12 9.28 10.55 -17.22
N GLY A 13 8.74 11.55 -16.52
CA GLY A 13 7.60 12.29 -17.05
C GLY A 13 6.23 11.98 -16.49
N VAL A 14 6.06 11.24 -15.39
CA VAL A 14 4.78 11.21 -14.66
C VAL A 14 4.95 11.55 -13.18
N LEU A 15 4.24 12.57 -12.72
CA LEU A 15 4.16 12.93 -11.30
C LEU A 15 2.74 12.83 -10.76
N LEU A 16 2.63 12.61 -9.46
CA LEU A 16 1.39 12.60 -8.69
C LEU A 16 1.56 13.51 -7.47
N ALA A 17 0.53 14.28 -7.15
CA ALA A 17 0.47 15.02 -5.89
C ALA A 17 -0.95 14.95 -5.31
N PRO A 18 -1.12 14.75 -3.99
CA PRO A 18 -2.42 14.88 -3.36
C PRO A 18 -2.89 16.34 -3.42
N GLU A 19 -4.11 16.56 -3.89
CA GLU A 19 -4.76 17.88 -3.82
C GLU A 19 -5.22 18.17 -2.38
N LEU A 20 -5.39 19.44 -2.03
CA LEU A 20 -5.97 19.79 -0.75
C LEU A 20 -7.44 19.35 -0.71
N ILE A 21 -7.82 18.64 0.35
CA ILE A 21 -9.20 18.16 0.53
C ILE A 21 -10.16 19.37 0.49
N GLY A 22 -11.20 19.26 -0.33
CA GLY A 22 -12.17 20.32 -0.57
C GLY A 22 -11.79 21.31 -1.68
N GLN A 23 -10.60 21.18 -2.29
CA GLN A 23 -10.13 22.02 -3.40
C GLN A 23 -9.91 21.19 -4.67
N LEU A 24 -10.98 20.56 -5.16
CA LEU A 24 -10.92 19.67 -6.33
C LEU A 24 -10.46 20.41 -7.60
N GLY A 25 -9.42 19.88 -8.24
CA GLY A 25 -8.84 20.41 -9.48
C GLY A 25 -7.89 21.59 -9.29
N VAL A 26 -7.60 21.99 -8.04
CA VAL A 26 -6.63 23.06 -7.74
C VAL A 26 -5.23 22.46 -7.67
N PRO A 27 -4.27 22.92 -8.48
CA PRO A 27 -2.91 22.37 -8.48
C PRO A 27 -2.21 22.56 -7.12
N PRO A 28 -1.61 21.51 -6.55
CA PRO A 28 -0.91 21.59 -5.28
C PRO A 28 0.46 22.26 -5.42
N ALA A 29 0.85 23.05 -4.42
CA ALA A 29 2.14 23.75 -4.38
C ALA A 29 3.31 22.87 -3.88
N ALA A 30 3.01 21.73 -3.25
CA ALA A 30 3.98 20.81 -2.66
C ALA A 30 3.40 19.38 -2.64
N GLY A 31 4.22 18.39 -2.24
CA GLY A 31 3.77 17.00 -2.13
C GLY A 31 3.82 16.20 -3.43
N TRP A 32 4.45 16.75 -4.47
CA TRP A 32 4.71 16.04 -5.72
C TRP A 32 5.61 14.82 -5.49
N ARG A 33 5.26 13.72 -6.14
CA ARG A 33 5.92 12.42 -6.10
C ARG A 33 6.12 11.92 -7.52
N THR A 34 7.26 11.32 -7.78
CA THR A 34 7.56 10.73 -9.08
C THR A 34 7.01 9.32 -9.15
N LEU A 35 6.16 9.03 -10.13
CA LEU A 35 5.67 7.67 -10.40
C LEU A 35 6.59 6.99 -11.41
N GLN A 36 6.55 5.67 -11.53
CA GLN A 36 7.40 4.89 -12.44
C GLN A 36 6.59 3.97 -13.37
N PRO A 37 5.68 4.51 -14.20
CA PRO A 37 4.91 3.71 -15.14
C PRO A 37 5.80 2.89 -16.06
N ASP A 38 5.39 1.66 -16.33
CA ASP A 38 6.04 0.80 -17.32
C ASP A 38 5.86 1.39 -18.73
N GLN A 39 6.71 0.96 -19.66
CA GLN A 39 6.58 1.35 -21.06
C GLN A 39 5.20 0.97 -21.62
N ASP A 40 4.60 1.89 -22.39
CA ASP A 40 3.26 1.76 -23.00
C ASP A 40 2.12 1.52 -21.99
N GLN A 41 2.34 1.81 -20.70
CA GLN A 41 1.36 1.63 -19.63
C GLN A 41 0.76 2.95 -19.09
N ILE A 42 0.89 4.03 -19.86
CA ILE A 42 0.15 5.28 -19.65
C ILE A 42 -0.95 5.33 -20.71
N THR A 43 -2.19 5.10 -20.31
CA THR A 43 -3.34 5.07 -21.22
C THR A 43 -4.40 6.09 -20.79
N ASP A 44 -5.18 6.59 -21.74
CA ASP A 44 -6.32 7.49 -21.51
C ASP A 44 -5.98 8.75 -20.68
N PHE A 45 -4.75 9.25 -20.80
CA PHE A 45 -4.31 10.43 -20.04
C PHE A 45 -5.01 11.73 -20.50
N TYR A 46 -5.33 11.83 -21.79
CA TYR A 46 -6.03 12.97 -22.38
C TYR A 46 -7.54 12.87 -22.22
N ARG A 47 -8.23 13.99 -22.43
CA ARG A 47 -9.70 14.06 -22.45
C ARG A 47 -10.25 13.06 -23.47
N ASN A 48 -11.13 12.18 -23.02
CA ASN A 48 -11.95 11.37 -23.91
C ASN A 48 -13.14 12.21 -24.40
N ILE A 49 -12.99 12.81 -25.58
CA ILE A 49 -13.97 13.74 -26.15
C ILE A 49 -15.10 12.96 -26.80
N LYS A 50 -16.34 13.26 -26.39
CA LYS A 50 -17.54 12.78 -27.07
C LYS A 50 -18.07 13.86 -27.99
N THR A 51 -18.31 13.47 -29.24
CA THR A 51 -18.92 14.35 -30.24
C THR A 51 -20.25 13.80 -30.73
N VAL A 52 -21.14 14.69 -31.16
CA VAL A 52 -22.40 14.32 -31.81
C VAL A 52 -22.50 15.03 -33.14
N SER A 53 -22.69 14.26 -34.22
CA SER A 53 -23.00 14.80 -35.54
C SER A 53 -24.49 15.13 -35.63
N PRO A 54 -24.85 16.35 -36.06
CA PRO A 54 -26.23 16.65 -36.42
C PRO A 54 -26.65 15.78 -37.62
N SER A 55 -27.85 15.20 -37.57
CA SER A 55 -28.44 14.44 -38.68
C SER A 55 -29.80 15.03 -39.09
N PRO A 56 -29.84 16.26 -39.64
CA PRO A 56 -31.06 16.81 -40.20
C PRO A 56 -31.45 16.07 -41.50
N ILE A 57 -32.73 16.14 -41.88
CA ILE A 57 -33.19 15.68 -43.19
C ILE A 57 -32.51 16.57 -44.25
N SER A 58 -31.47 16.06 -44.90
CA SER A 58 -30.60 16.81 -45.80
C SER A 58 -30.92 16.51 -47.26
N VAL A 59 -31.15 17.56 -48.04
CA VAL A 59 -31.25 17.48 -49.52
C VAL A 59 -29.88 17.32 -50.18
N GLU A 60 -28.82 17.79 -49.51
CA GLU A 60 -27.44 17.78 -50.00
C GLU A 60 -26.78 16.39 -49.89
N ARG A 61 -27.41 15.44 -49.17
CA ARG A 61 -26.90 14.07 -48.94
C ARG A 61 -25.46 14.02 -48.39
N GLN A 62 -25.04 15.06 -47.67
CA GLN A 62 -23.73 15.18 -47.03
C GLN A 62 -23.88 15.21 -45.49
N GLU A 63 -22.86 14.71 -44.79
CA GLU A 63 -22.75 14.74 -43.33
C GLU A 63 -22.41 16.16 -42.84
N GLN A 64 -22.94 16.54 -41.67
CA GLN A 64 -22.59 17.80 -41.00
C GLN A 64 -21.45 17.59 -40.00
N ALA A 65 -20.67 18.66 -39.77
CA ALA A 65 -19.57 18.62 -38.81
C ALA A 65 -20.07 18.29 -37.39
N PRO A 66 -19.37 17.40 -36.66
CA PRO A 66 -19.75 17.05 -35.29
C PRO A 66 -19.40 18.15 -34.29
N GLU A 67 -20.22 18.27 -33.24
CA GLU A 67 -19.99 19.19 -32.11
C GLU A 67 -19.55 18.42 -30.86
N ILE A 68 -18.67 19.01 -30.03
CA ILE A 68 -18.25 18.42 -28.76
C ILE A 68 -19.37 18.55 -27.74
N VAL A 69 -19.80 17.43 -27.17
CA VAL A 69 -20.87 17.38 -26.16
C VAL A 69 -20.39 16.94 -24.79
N ASP A 70 -19.20 16.33 -24.70
CA ASP A 70 -18.69 15.79 -23.45
C ASP A 70 -17.16 15.61 -23.48
N ALA A 71 -16.56 15.54 -22.30
CA ALA A 71 -15.17 15.17 -22.14
C ALA A 71 -14.97 14.46 -20.78
N ASP A 72 -14.41 13.25 -20.80
CA ASP A 72 -14.08 12.51 -19.57
C ASP A 72 -12.57 12.47 -19.33
N ALA A 73 -12.16 12.58 -18.08
CA ALA A 73 -10.76 12.47 -17.65
C ALA A 73 -10.60 11.15 -16.88
N MET A 74 -10.00 10.13 -17.52
CA MET A 74 -9.85 8.80 -16.92
C MET A 74 -8.45 8.19 -17.15
N PRO A 75 -7.36 8.87 -16.72
CA PRO A 75 -6.02 8.31 -16.85
C PRO A 75 -5.91 6.93 -16.20
N LYS A 76 -5.15 6.05 -16.83
CA LYS A 76 -4.81 4.74 -16.29
C LYS A 76 -3.30 4.52 -16.38
N LEU A 77 -2.73 4.05 -15.29
CA LEU A 77 -1.29 3.86 -15.10
C LEU A 77 -1.03 2.44 -14.59
N THR A 78 -0.10 1.72 -15.23
CA THR A 78 0.43 0.45 -14.70
C THR A 78 1.93 0.56 -14.48
N GLN A 79 2.39 0.08 -13.33
CA GLN A 79 3.80 0.04 -12.95
C GLN A 79 4.11 -1.18 -12.08
N ASP A 80 5.39 -1.51 -11.97
CA ASP A 80 5.87 -2.45 -10.96
C ASP A 80 5.50 -1.97 -9.54
N LEU A 81 5.09 -2.91 -8.67
CA LEU A 81 4.79 -2.59 -7.29
C LEU A 81 6.07 -2.22 -6.54
N THR A 82 6.07 -1.04 -5.94
CA THR A 82 7.14 -0.53 -5.07
C THR A 82 6.56 -0.09 -3.72
N GLY A 83 7.42 0.05 -2.71
CA GLY A 83 7.00 0.51 -1.37
C GLY A 83 6.50 1.95 -1.41
N ASP A 84 7.17 2.82 -2.16
CA ASP A 84 6.79 4.23 -2.30
C ASP A 84 5.43 4.39 -2.97
N LEU A 85 5.12 3.57 -3.98
CA LEU A 85 3.83 3.62 -4.65
C LEU A 85 2.69 3.45 -3.63
N LEU A 86 2.68 2.34 -2.90
CA LEU A 86 1.65 2.07 -1.90
C LEU A 86 1.67 3.09 -0.76
N HIS A 87 2.85 3.65 -0.47
CA HIS A 87 2.95 4.73 0.49
C HIS A 87 2.11 5.95 0.05
N ASP A 88 2.18 6.32 -1.22
CA ASP A 88 1.58 7.54 -1.75
C ASP A 88 0.11 7.37 -2.16
N ILE A 89 -0.31 6.17 -2.60
CA ILE A 89 -1.68 5.94 -3.09
C ILE A 89 -2.59 5.21 -2.11
N GLY A 90 -2.03 4.54 -1.09
CA GLY A 90 -2.79 3.55 -0.29
C GLY A 90 -4.07 4.11 0.31
N GLU A 91 -4.03 5.35 0.83
CA GLU A 91 -5.21 6.04 1.37
C GLU A 91 -6.24 6.38 0.29
N GLY A 92 -5.78 6.83 -0.88
CA GLY A 92 -6.63 7.13 -2.04
C GLY A 92 -7.29 5.89 -2.64
N VAL A 93 -6.63 4.73 -2.58
CA VAL A 93 -7.20 3.45 -3.04
C VAL A 93 -8.39 3.06 -2.19
N VAL A 94 -8.29 3.13 -0.85
CA VAL A 94 -9.36 2.66 0.05
C VAL A 94 -10.31 3.76 0.53
N LEU A 95 -10.07 5.02 0.14
CA LEU A 95 -10.79 6.22 0.55
C LEU A 95 -10.85 6.38 2.07
N ALA A 96 -9.71 6.15 2.73
CA ALA A 96 -9.59 6.25 4.17
C ALA A 96 -8.17 6.64 4.60
N LYS A 97 -8.09 7.38 5.71
CA LYS A 97 -6.83 7.70 6.37
C LYS A 97 -6.12 6.44 6.84
N ALA A 98 -4.81 6.40 6.68
CA ALA A 98 -3.99 5.35 7.25
C ALA A 98 -4.05 5.42 8.78
N ARG A 99 -4.05 4.25 9.40
CA ARG A 99 -3.74 4.12 10.82
C ARG A 99 -2.25 3.92 10.99
N HIS A 100 -1.72 4.71 11.89
CA HIS A 100 -0.31 4.77 12.20
C HIS A 100 -0.04 4.08 13.53
N SER A 101 0.87 3.12 13.52
CA SER A 101 1.47 2.61 14.75
C SER A 101 2.53 3.59 15.28
N GLY A 102 2.84 3.52 16.57
CA GLY A 102 3.76 4.44 17.25
C GLY A 102 3.09 5.37 18.27
N GLY A 103 1.76 5.33 18.42
CA GLY A 103 1.03 5.98 19.51
C GLY A 103 0.89 7.50 19.42
N THR A 104 1.49 8.16 18.41
CA THR A 104 1.48 9.62 18.25
C THR A 104 0.60 10.12 17.10
N GLY A 105 -0.08 9.22 16.38
CA GLY A 105 -0.93 9.56 15.24
C GLY A 105 -0.20 9.85 13.92
N SER A 106 1.14 9.73 13.88
CA SER A 106 1.93 9.71 12.65
C SER A 106 2.98 8.59 12.71
N SER A 107 3.11 7.83 11.63
CA SER A 107 4.18 6.84 11.47
C SER A 107 5.19 7.22 10.40
N PHE A 108 4.97 8.31 9.64
CA PHE A 108 5.84 8.74 8.56
C PHE A 108 6.27 10.19 8.76
N PHE A 109 7.57 10.43 8.64
CA PHE A 109 8.18 11.73 8.85
C PHE A 109 9.11 12.07 7.68
N VAL A 110 9.18 13.36 7.37
CA VAL A 110 10.19 13.94 6.49
C VAL A 110 11.09 14.82 7.36
N PRO A 111 12.21 14.28 7.88
CA PRO A 111 13.09 15.03 8.76
C PRO A 111 13.79 16.17 8.03
N THR A 112 13.96 17.31 8.71
CA THR A 112 14.68 18.48 8.17
C THR A 112 16.16 18.47 8.51
N ALA A 113 16.56 17.70 9.53
CA ALA A 113 17.94 17.55 9.94
C ALA A 113 18.15 16.25 10.72
N ARG A 114 19.41 15.83 10.75
CA ARG A 114 19.96 14.78 11.59
C ARG A 114 21.10 15.36 12.41
N THR A 115 21.13 15.04 13.70
CA THR A 115 22.29 15.23 14.58
C THR A 115 22.87 13.86 14.95
N GLN A 116 23.95 13.84 15.72
CA GLN A 116 24.51 12.58 16.22
C GLN A 116 23.52 11.78 17.10
N ALA A 117 22.57 12.48 17.75
CA ALA A 117 21.69 11.91 18.76
C ALA A 117 20.18 11.99 18.43
N ALA A 118 19.76 12.64 17.33
CA ALA A 118 18.34 12.82 17.04
C ALA A 118 18.05 13.16 15.58
N PHE A 119 16.87 12.71 15.10
CA PHE A 119 16.23 13.24 13.89
C PHE A 119 15.34 14.42 14.27
N THR A 120 15.45 15.52 13.53
CA THR A 120 14.57 16.69 13.69
C THR A 120 13.40 16.57 12.74
N VAL A 121 12.18 16.59 13.28
CA VAL A 121 10.93 16.49 12.52
C VAL A 121 10.04 17.70 12.82
N ALA A 122 9.08 17.99 11.95
CA ALA A 122 8.19 19.14 12.17
C ALA A 122 7.23 18.94 13.35
N ALA A 123 6.67 17.73 13.49
CA ALA A 123 5.72 17.37 14.54
C ALA A 123 5.63 15.84 14.70
N GLY A 124 4.93 15.37 15.74
CA GLY A 124 4.60 13.94 15.95
C GLY A 124 5.76 13.06 16.42
N GLY A 125 6.95 13.63 16.65
CA GLY A 125 8.17 12.90 17.04
C GLY A 125 8.22 12.39 18.49
N ALA A 126 7.18 12.60 19.30
CA ALA A 126 7.11 12.15 20.69
C ALA A 126 6.86 10.63 20.82
N LEU A 127 7.63 9.83 20.10
CA LEU A 127 7.49 8.37 20.03
C LEU A 127 7.89 7.73 21.37
N PRO A 128 7.16 6.70 21.85
CA PRO A 128 7.53 5.97 23.04
C PRO A 128 8.94 5.36 22.94
N GLN A 129 9.66 5.28 24.06
CA GLN A 129 10.96 4.61 24.12
C GLN A 129 10.85 3.16 23.63
N GLY A 130 11.88 2.69 22.93
CA GLY A 130 11.93 1.36 22.35
C GLY A 130 11.18 1.22 21.02
N THR A 131 10.56 2.29 20.52
CA THR A 131 10.02 2.32 19.16
C THR A 131 11.16 2.14 18.16
N LEU A 132 10.96 1.29 17.15
CA LEU A 132 11.87 1.13 16.03
C LEU A 132 11.48 2.09 14.93
N VAL A 133 12.45 2.83 14.40
CA VAL A 133 12.27 3.73 13.25
C VAL A 133 13.26 3.37 12.16
N HIS A 134 12.82 3.41 10.91
CA HIS A 134 13.64 3.08 9.76
C HIS A 134 13.84 4.32 8.90
N ALA A 135 15.09 4.72 8.74
CA ALA A 135 15.49 5.90 7.99
C ALA A 135 15.96 5.51 6.57
N LYS A 136 15.49 6.23 5.55
CA LYS A 136 15.82 5.99 4.13
C LYS A 136 16.14 7.31 3.43
N GLY A 137 16.93 7.22 2.36
CA GLY A 137 17.19 8.35 1.46
C GLY A 137 18.21 9.37 1.96
N TRP A 138 18.90 9.09 3.07
CA TRP A 138 19.99 9.95 3.55
C TRP A 138 21.26 9.77 2.70
N ALA A 139 22.01 10.85 2.49
CA ALA A 139 23.25 10.80 1.75
C ALA A 139 24.35 10.09 2.56
N ALA A 140 24.42 10.30 3.88
CA ALA A 140 25.33 9.56 4.73
C ALA A 140 24.78 8.15 5.01
N ALA A 141 25.56 7.12 4.68
CA ALA A 141 25.17 5.73 4.93
C ALA A 141 24.82 5.45 6.40
N ALA A 142 25.54 6.07 7.34
CA ALA A 142 25.31 5.93 8.78
C ALA A 142 23.96 6.50 9.27
N ASN A 143 23.28 7.30 8.46
CA ASN A 143 21.96 7.84 8.76
C ASN A 143 20.82 6.99 8.20
N ASN A 144 21.12 5.94 7.42
CA ASN A 144 20.13 5.01 6.87
C ASN A 144 20.08 3.71 7.70
N GLY A 145 18.92 3.08 7.72
CA GLY A 145 18.69 1.79 8.39
C GLY A 145 17.78 1.89 9.60
N LEU A 146 17.81 0.84 10.43
CA LEU A 146 16.92 0.67 11.58
C LEU A 146 17.55 1.25 12.86
N PHE A 147 16.83 2.13 13.55
CA PHE A 147 17.25 2.75 14.80
C PHE A 147 16.21 2.51 15.91
N VAL A 148 16.69 2.50 17.16
CA VAL A 148 15.84 2.39 18.36
C VAL A 148 15.69 3.76 19.00
N VAL A 149 14.46 4.19 19.21
CA VAL A 149 14.13 5.46 19.88
C VAL A 149 14.51 5.39 21.35
N GLY A 150 15.36 6.34 21.76
CA GLY A 150 15.79 6.54 23.14
C GLY A 150 14.75 7.27 24.00
N ALA A 151 15.09 7.51 25.26
CA ALA A 151 14.26 8.31 26.15
C ALA A 151 14.26 9.80 25.75
N GLY A 152 13.22 10.54 26.14
CA GLY A 152 13.13 12.00 25.96
C GLY A 152 12.67 12.46 24.57
N ALA A 153 11.96 11.61 23.82
CA ALA A 153 11.35 12.00 22.55
C ALA A 153 10.30 13.10 22.75
N VAL A 154 10.33 14.10 21.87
CA VAL A 154 9.41 15.25 21.89
C VAL A 154 8.88 15.52 20.49
N ALA A 155 7.85 16.35 20.35
CA ALA A 155 7.14 16.55 19.08
C ALA A 155 8.06 16.88 17.88
N GLY A 156 9.15 17.64 18.10
CA GLY A 156 10.09 18.02 17.03
C GLY A 156 11.40 17.22 16.98
N SER A 157 11.59 16.21 17.85
CA SER A 157 12.87 15.50 17.98
C SER A 157 12.67 14.04 18.36
N ILE A 158 13.20 13.15 17.52
CA ILE A 158 13.20 11.70 17.74
C ILE A 158 14.64 11.29 18.12
N PRO A 159 14.93 11.05 19.40
CA PRO A 159 16.26 10.71 19.88
C PRO A 159 16.63 9.28 19.49
N VAL A 160 17.77 9.12 18.82
CA VAL A 160 18.36 7.82 18.46
C VAL A 160 19.88 7.95 18.42
N ALA A 161 20.62 6.92 18.81
CA ALA A 161 22.08 6.97 18.87
C ALA A 161 22.76 6.79 17.48
N GLY A 162 24.02 7.23 17.37
CA GLY A 162 24.95 6.79 16.32
C GLY A 162 24.84 7.45 14.94
N GLY A 163 24.22 8.63 14.83
CA GLY A 163 24.10 9.36 13.56
C GLY A 163 25.31 10.23 13.20
N VAL A 164 25.30 10.75 11.97
CA VAL A 164 26.20 11.81 11.50
C VAL A 164 25.36 13.07 11.22
N PRO A 165 25.80 14.27 11.65
CA PRO A 165 25.10 15.51 11.32
C PRO A 165 24.89 15.69 9.81
N GLU A 166 23.65 15.87 9.39
CA GLU A 166 23.27 16.00 7.98
C GLU A 166 21.97 16.81 7.87
N ALA A 167 21.88 17.68 6.87
CA ALA A 167 20.65 18.40 6.53
C ALA A 167 20.29 18.09 5.07
N PRO A 168 19.15 17.43 4.79
CA PRO A 168 18.75 17.10 3.43
C PRO A 168 18.59 18.35 2.56
N ALA A 169 19.34 18.41 1.46
CA ALA A 169 19.30 19.49 0.48
C ALA A 169 19.28 18.92 -0.94
N GLY A 170 18.18 19.10 -1.67
CA GLY A 170 18.00 18.59 -3.03
C GLY A 170 17.72 17.08 -3.13
N TYR A 171 17.37 16.43 -2.02
CA TYR A 171 16.87 15.05 -1.96
C TYR A 171 15.89 14.87 -0.82
N LEU A 172 15.15 13.76 -0.83
CA LEU A 172 14.19 13.41 0.21
C LEU A 172 14.79 12.36 1.15
N ALA A 173 14.92 12.74 2.42
CA ALA A 173 15.14 11.80 3.50
C ALA A 173 13.81 11.49 4.19
N THR A 174 13.56 10.22 4.48
CA THR A 174 12.35 9.76 5.17
C THR A 174 12.70 9.00 6.43
N LEU A 175 11.78 9.03 7.38
CA LEU A 175 11.87 8.27 8.62
C LEU A 175 10.47 7.71 8.92
N GLU A 176 10.37 6.40 9.09
CA GLU A 176 9.09 5.74 9.32
C GLU A 176 9.15 4.84 10.56
N VAL A 177 8.06 4.76 11.32
CA VAL A 177 7.91 3.82 12.44
C VAL A 177 7.86 2.40 11.87
N ALA A 178 8.84 1.59 12.25
CA ALA A 178 8.99 0.21 11.77
C ALA A 178 8.50 -0.83 12.77
N GLY A 179 8.40 -0.49 14.07
CA GLY A 179 8.10 -1.47 15.09
C GLY A 179 8.32 -1.00 16.51
N LEU A 180 8.46 -1.95 17.42
CA LEU A 180 8.93 -1.76 18.77
C LEU A 180 9.86 -2.91 19.16
N ARG A 181 10.82 -2.59 20.04
CA ARG A 181 11.73 -3.55 20.65
C ARG A 181 11.43 -3.67 22.13
N GLY A 182 11.16 -4.89 22.57
CA GLY A 182 11.01 -5.18 23.98
C GLY A 182 12.35 -5.23 24.72
N GLY A 183 12.30 -4.96 26.03
CA GLY A 183 13.37 -5.37 26.93
C GLY A 183 13.54 -6.90 26.94
N ALA A 184 14.60 -7.39 27.59
CA ALA A 184 14.83 -8.83 27.66
C ALA A 184 13.68 -9.53 28.39
N GLY A 185 12.98 -10.47 27.75
CA GLY A 185 11.81 -11.15 28.32
C GLY A 185 10.53 -10.32 28.37
N ALA A 186 10.53 -9.10 27.81
CA ALA A 186 9.40 -8.20 27.90
C ALA A 186 8.22 -8.60 27.00
N ILE A 187 8.48 -9.35 25.93
CA ILE A 187 7.48 -9.82 24.97
C ILE A 187 7.57 -11.33 24.89
N GLY A 188 6.44 -11.99 25.12
CA GLY A 188 6.27 -13.45 25.04
C GLY A 188 5.20 -13.86 24.05
N ILE A 189 5.12 -15.16 23.78
CA ILE A 189 3.99 -15.85 23.14
C ILE A 189 3.39 -16.82 24.16
N ASP A 190 2.08 -16.75 24.37
CA ASP A 190 1.36 -17.71 25.21
C ASP A 190 1.04 -19.02 24.47
N VAL A 191 0.48 -19.99 25.21
CA VAL A 191 0.11 -21.30 24.63
C VAL A 191 -0.95 -21.21 23.52
N ASN A 192 -1.74 -20.13 23.51
CA ASN A 192 -2.77 -19.86 22.49
C ASN A 192 -2.19 -19.13 21.26
N GLY A 193 -0.88 -18.84 21.25
CA GLY A 193 -0.21 -18.13 20.17
C GLY A 193 -0.46 -16.62 20.17
N HIS A 194 -0.83 -16.03 21.32
CA HIS A 194 -1.03 -14.59 21.50
C HIS A 194 0.21 -13.92 22.05
N LEU A 195 0.38 -12.61 21.78
CA LEU A 195 1.51 -11.87 22.35
C LEU A 195 1.19 -11.44 23.76
N THR A 196 2.13 -11.68 24.67
CA THR A 196 2.05 -11.26 26.07
C THR A 196 3.14 -10.27 26.41
N SER A 197 2.88 -9.43 27.40
CA SER A 197 3.88 -8.54 28.01
C SER A 197 4.14 -8.96 29.45
N ASP A 198 5.37 -8.77 29.93
CA ASP A 198 5.74 -8.94 31.35
C ASP A 198 5.28 -7.77 32.24
N GLY A 199 4.61 -6.77 31.66
CA GLY A 199 4.16 -5.54 32.31
C GLY A 199 5.08 -4.34 32.08
N SER A 200 6.26 -4.52 31.48
CA SER A 200 7.16 -3.42 31.10
C SER A 200 6.71 -2.70 29.82
N ILE A 201 5.88 -3.35 29.00
CA ILE A 201 5.28 -2.78 27.79
C ILE A 201 3.77 -2.79 27.92
N ASP A 202 3.15 -1.63 27.73
CA ASP A 202 1.71 -1.52 27.50
C ASP A 202 1.42 -1.47 25.99
N PHE A 203 0.80 -2.50 25.44
CA PHE A 203 0.49 -2.56 24.00
C PHE A 203 -0.55 -1.53 23.55
N THR A 204 -1.44 -1.06 24.44
CA THR A 204 -2.47 -0.06 24.09
C THR A 204 -1.85 1.30 23.75
N THR A 205 -0.65 1.57 24.27
CA THR A 205 0.09 2.82 24.01
C THR A 205 0.90 2.78 22.71
N ARG A 206 0.97 1.62 22.03
CA ARG A 206 1.86 1.41 20.87
C ARG A 206 1.17 1.65 19.52
N GLY A 207 -0.12 2.00 19.53
CA GLY A 207 -0.88 2.30 18.30
C GLY A 207 -1.15 1.07 17.43
N LEU A 208 -1.29 -0.10 18.03
CA LEU A 208 -1.76 -1.31 17.34
C LEU A 208 -3.26 -1.21 17.11
N SER A 209 -3.72 -1.54 15.90
CA SER A 209 -5.14 -1.54 15.55
C SER A 209 -5.66 -2.95 15.25
N PRO A 210 -6.87 -3.33 15.71
CA PRO A 210 -7.54 -4.53 15.24
C PRO A 210 -7.68 -4.55 13.71
N GLY A 211 -7.35 -5.68 13.08
CA GLY A 211 -7.29 -5.89 11.63
C GLY A 211 -5.93 -5.62 10.98
N GLN A 212 -5.00 -5.01 11.71
CA GLN A 212 -3.66 -4.73 11.24
C GLN A 212 -2.78 -6.00 11.26
N GLU A 213 -1.94 -6.17 10.24
CA GLU A 213 -0.89 -7.19 10.26
C GLU A 213 0.39 -6.70 10.91
N ILE A 214 1.00 -7.59 11.68
CA ILE A 214 2.27 -7.40 12.35
C ILE A 214 3.22 -8.54 11.97
N TYR A 215 4.51 -8.32 12.14
CA TYR A 215 5.52 -9.35 12.00
C TYR A 215 6.27 -9.50 13.32
N VAL A 216 6.29 -10.71 13.86
CA VAL A 216 6.87 -11.04 15.16
C VAL A 216 8.23 -11.69 14.99
N GLY A 217 9.24 -11.14 15.68
CA GLY A 217 10.59 -11.69 15.72
C GLY A 217 11.48 -11.23 14.56
N GLY A 218 12.79 -11.39 14.75
CA GLY A 218 13.80 -11.13 13.74
C GLY A 218 14.21 -12.35 12.93
N VAL A 219 15.41 -12.31 12.36
CA VAL A 219 16.06 -13.47 11.72
C VAL A 219 16.15 -14.62 12.74
N PRO A 220 15.77 -15.86 12.39
CA PRO A 220 15.87 -17.00 13.30
C PRO A 220 17.26 -17.12 13.92
N GLY A 221 17.30 -17.36 15.24
CA GLY A 221 18.55 -17.45 16.02
C GLY A 221 19.14 -16.10 16.48
N SER A 222 18.64 -14.97 15.99
CA SER A 222 19.09 -13.65 16.46
C SER A 222 18.68 -13.35 17.92
N ALA A 223 19.19 -12.26 18.48
CA ALA A 223 18.74 -11.76 19.78
C ALA A 223 17.31 -11.19 19.75
N PHE A 224 16.79 -10.93 18.56
CA PHE A 224 15.49 -10.29 18.31
C PHE A 224 14.39 -11.29 17.94
N ALA A 225 14.71 -12.59 17.92
CA ALA A 225 13.78 -13.69 17.65
C ALA A 225 13.65 -14.60 18.87
N PHE A 226 12.50 -15.25 18.99
CA PHE A 226 12.24 -16.26 20.01
C PHE A 226 13.19 -17.45 19.86
N ALA A 227 13.64 -18.01 20.98
CA ALA A 227 14.60 -19.11 20.97
C ALA A 227 13.99 -20.40 20.39
N THR A 228 12.69 -20.57 20.54
CA THR A 228 11.92 -21.69 19.98
C THR A 228 11.68 -21.59 18.47
N GLY A 229 12.02 -20.46 17.85
CA GLY A 229 11.76 -20.21 16.43
C GLY A 229 10.31 -19.83 16.11
N LEU A 230 9.46 -19.62 17.12
CA LEU A 230 8.13 -19.03 16.93
C LEU A 230 8.27 -17.59 16.42
N GLY A 231 7.52 -17.21 15.39
CA GLY A 231 7.58 -15.88 14.78
C GLY A 231 7.11 -15.87 13.34
N GLY A 232 6.96 -14.68 12.77
CA GLY A 232 6.42 -14.45 11.44
C GLY A 232 5.21 -13.52 11.45
N VAL A 233 4.41 -13.56 10.39
CA VAL A 233 3.23 -12.69 10.26
C VAL A 233 2.06 -13.14 11.15
N ALA A 234 1.31 -12.18 11.67
CA ALA A 234 0.03 -12.40 12.35
C ALA A 234 -0.89 -11.19 12.18
N GLU A 235 -2.20 -11.40 12.32
CA GLU A 235 -3.20 -10.33 12.34
C GLU A 235 -3.66 -10.04 13.78
N VAL A 236 -3.74 -8.74 14.12
CA VAL A 236 -4.23 -8.26 15.41
C VAL A 236 -5.75 -8.36 15.47
N VAL A 237 -6.30 -9.08 16.46
CA VAL A 237 -7.75 -9.18 16.69
C VAL A 237 -8.20 -8.20 17.78
N SER A 238 -7.43 -8.12 18.86
CA SER A 238 -7.72 -7.20 19.96
C SER A 238 -6.44 -6.85 20.72
N VAL A 239 -6.45 -5.68 21.37
CA VAL A 239 -5.30 -5.13 22.08
C VAL A 239 -5.73 -4.78 23.51
N ALA A 240 -5.05 -5.37 24.48
CA ALA A 240 -5.12 -5.05 25.90
C ALA A 240 -3.71 -4.73 26.41
N PRO A 241 -3.55 -4.11 27.61
CA PRO A 241 -2.24 -3.66 28.06
C PRO A 241 -1.13 -4.72 28.02
N ALA A 242 -1.45 -5.94 28.48
CA ALA A 242 -0.51 -7.05 28.55
C ALA A 242 -0.78 -8.20 27.58
N LEU A 243 -1.77 -8.07 26.69
CA LEU A 243 -2.18 -9.15 25.78
C LEU A 243 -2.62 -8.58 24.42
N VAL A 244 -2.06 -9.12 23.34
CA VAL A 244 -2.56 -8.91 21.98
C VAL A 244 -3.10 -10.25 21.47
N THR A 245 -4.41 -10.32 21.29
CA THR A 245 -5.05 -11.49 20.70
C THR A 245 -4.79 -11.46 19.20
N LEU A 246 -4.31 -12.59 18.68
CA LEU A 246 -3.93 -12.73 17.27
C LEU A 246 -4.83 -13.71 16.54
N ARG A 247 -4.82 -13.65 15.20
CA ARG A 247 -5.28 -14.69 14.26
C ARG A 247 -4.34 -14.75 13.06
N ARG A 248 -4.48 -15.76 12.20
CA ARG A 248 -3.66 -15.93 10.98
C ARG A 248 -2.16 -15.87 11.28
N ARG A 249 -1.74 -16.67 12.25
CA ARG A 249 -0.34 -16.72 12.68
C ARG A 249 0.45 -17.62 11.73
N ALA A 250 1.67 -17.21 11.40
CA ALA A 250 2.60 -18.05 10.64
C ALA A 250 3.13 -19.26 11.45
N TRP A 251 2.94 -19.26 12.77
CA TRP A 251 3.38 -20.33 13.67
C TRP A 251 2.21 -21.15 14.22
N ALA A 252 2.51 -22.39 14.63
CA ALA A 252 1.54 -23.28 15.24
C ALA A 252 1.23 -22.89 16.69
N VAL A 253 -0.03 -23.09 17.09
CA VAL A 253 -0.52 -22.91 18.47
C VAL A 253 -0.19 -24.16 19.30
N GLY A 254 0.00 -24.00 20.62
CA GLY A 254 0.22 -25.12 21.55
C GLY A 254 1.56 -25.09 22.29
N ALA A 255 2.41 -24.10 22.04
CA ALA A 255 3.66 -23.88 22.76
C ALA A 255 3.76 -22.41 23.21
N ALA A 256 4.23 -22.20 24.44
CA ALA A 256 4.52 -20.87 24.96
C ALA A 256 6.03 -20.59 24.90
N ASP A 257 6.40 -19.35 24.62
CA ASP A 257 7.78 -18.85 24.72
C ASP A 257 7.76 -17.49 25.43
N PRO A 258 8.23 -17.40 26.70
CA PRO A 258 8.22 -16.14 27.44
C PRO A 258 9.27 -15.12 26.94
N GLY A 259 10.06 -15.43 25.91
CA GLY A 259 11.08 -14.54 25.38
C GLY A 259 12.26 -14.29 26.32
N THR A 260 12.45 -15.14 27.35
CA THR A 260 13.45 -14.93 28.39
C THR A 260 14.86 -14.77 27.81
N GLY A 261 15.55 -13.69 28.20
CA GLY A 261 16.89 -13.38 27.70
C GLY A 261 16.95 -12.89 26.25
N LYS A 262 15.81 -12.67 25.59
CA LYS A 262 15.70 -12.13 24.23
C LYS A 262 15.01 -10.78 24.23
N THR A 263 15.49 -9.85 23.42
CA THR A 263 14.87 -8.53 23.18
C THR A 263 14.05 -8.62 21.90
N ILE A 264 12.83 -9.13 21.99
CA ILE A 264 12.03 -9.43 20.79
C ILE A 264 11.67 -8.15 20.04
N ASP A 265 11.83 -8.18 18.72
CA ASP A 265 11.34 -7.14 17.82
C ASP A 265 9.93 -7.49 17.34
N LEU A 266 9.05 -6.51 17.39
CA LEU A 266 7.74 -6.55 16.77
C LEU A 266 7.68 -5.47 15.69
N TYR A 267 7.55 -5.88 14.44
CA TYR A 267 7.39 -4.96 13.32
C TYR A 267 5.92 -4.68 13.08
N VAL A 268 5.62 -3.40 12.89
CA VAL A 268 4.27 -2.87 12.73
C VAL A 268 4.15 -2.21 11.36
N THR A 269 2.91 -1.88 11.00
CA THR A 269 2.59 -1.39 9.67
C THR A 269 1.92 -0.04 9.71
N ARG A 270 2.03 0.67 8.59
CA ARG A 270 1.06 1.69 8.22
C ARG A 270 -0.10 0.99 7.54
N TRP A 271 -1.27 1.03 8.16
CA TRP A 271 -2.42 0.20 7.75
C TRP A 271 -3.53 1.05 7.15
N VAL A 272 -3.93 0.73 5.92
CA VAL A 272 -5.06 1.35 5.24
C VAL A 272 -6.16 0.30 5.03
N ARG A 273 -7.41 0.69 5.24
CA ARG A 273 -8.58 -0.18 5.04
C ARG A 273 -9.77 0.61 4.52
N ASN A 274 -10.66 -0.04 3.78
CA ASN A 274 -11.94 0.58 3.45
C ASN A 274 -12.83 0.65 4.70
N VAL A 275 -13.50 1.78 4.89
CA VAL A 275 -14.40 2.04 6.03
C VAL A 275 -15.76 2.54 5.57
N ALA A 276 -16.74 2.55 6.46
CA ALA A 276 -18.03 3.18 6.19
C ALA A 276 -17.87 4.69 5.99
N THR A 277 -18.72 5.31 5.16
CA THR A 277 -18.71 6.76 4.89
C THR A 277 -18.96 7.63 6.12
N THR A 278 -19.55 7.05 7.18
CA THR A 278 -19.78 7.70 8.48
C THR A 278 -18.62 7.53 9.46
N HIS A 279 -17.59 6.75 9.11
CA HIS A 279 -16.44 6.50 9.98
C HIS A 279 -15.49 7.72 10.00
N PRO A 280 -14.90 8.10 11.16
CA PRO A 280 -13.97 9.23 11.25
C PRO A 280 -12.75 9.17 10.33
N ASP A 281 -12.28 7.95 10.04
CA ASP A 281 -11.17 7.68 9.13
C ASP A 281 -11.56 7.83 7.64
N TYR A 282 -12.85 7.95 7.27
CA TYR A 282 -13.27 8.08 5.87
C TYR A 282 -12.76 9.39 5.28
N GLN A 283 -12.09 9.31 4.12
CA GLN A 283 -11.53 10.47 3.44
C GLN A 283 -11.44 10.23 1.93
N GLU A 284 -12.05 11.12 1.17
CA GLU A 284 -11.88 11.19 -0.28
C GLU A 284 -10.66 12.06 -0.59
N GLN A 285 -9.55 11.42 -0.98
CA GLN A 285 -8.31 12.10 -1.34
C GLN A 285 -8.24 12.28 -2.86
N PRO A 286 -8.43 13.51 -3.38
CA PRO A 286 -8.17 13.82 -4.78
C PRO A 286 -6.67 13.99 -5.05
N TYR A 287 -6.29 13.79 -6.30
CA TYR A 287 -4.92 13.87 -6.79
C TYR A 287 -4.83 14.72 -8.06
N HIS A 288 -3.65 15.29 -8.26
CA HIS A 288 -3.23 15.97 -9.46
C HIS A 288 -2.14 15.12 -10.12
N LEU A 289 -2.28 14.82 -11.40
CA LEU A 289 -1.29 14.09 -12.19
C LEU A 289 -0.63 15.04 -13.18
N GLU A 290 0.69 14.95 -13.35
CA GLU A 290 1.44 15.63 -14.42
C GLU A 290 1.98 14.58 -15.39
N LEU A 291 1.85 14.82 -16.69
CA LEU A 291 2.58 14.15 -17.76
C LEU A 291 3.52 15.15 -18.43
N THR A 292 4.81 14.83 -18.47
CA THR A 292 5.84 15.61 -19.19
C THR A 292 6.03 15.03 -20.58
N LEU A 293 5.86 15.87 -21.60
CA LEU A 293 6.11 15.57 -22.99
C LEU A 293 7.42 16.26 -23.39
N SER A 294 8.49 15.47 -23.46
CA SER A 294 9.82 16.02 -23.70
C SER A 294 10.04 16.36 -25.17
N GLY A 295 10.49 17.58 -25.44
CA GLY A 295 10.96 17.98 -26.77
C GLY A 295 9.90 18.24 -27.83
N ILE A 296 8.61 18.27 -27.47
CA ILE A 296 7.50 18.50 -28.42
C ILE A 296 7.13 19.97 -28.59
N GLY A 297 7.56 20.83 -27.66
CA GLY A 297 7.22 22.25 -27.66
C GLY A 297 8.10 23.09 -28.58
N PRO A 298 7.79 24.39 -28.70
CA PRO A 298 8.58 25.33 -29.50
C PRO A 298 10.08 25.27 -29.13
N ALA A 299 10.94 25.25 -30.14
CA ALA A 299 12.39 25.13 -30.00
C ALA A 299 12.86 23.89 -29.19
N GLY A 300 12.05 22.82 -29.14
CA GLY A 300 12.39 21.59 -28.42
C GLY A 300 12.18 21.68 -26.90
N ALA A 301 11.39 22.64 -26.43
CA ALA A 301 10.99 22.73 -25.03
C ALA A 301 10.11 21.52 -24.62
N SER A 302 10.17 21.14 -23.34
CA SER A 302 9.22 20.19 -22.77
C SER A 302 7.89 20.89 -22.49
N GLU A 303 6.79 20.18 -22.76
CA GLU A 303 5.44 20.60 -22.41
C GLU A 303 4.87 19.69 -21.31
N TYR A 304 3.90 20.21 -20.57
CA TYR A 304 3.30 19.56 -19.42
C TYR A 304 1.78 19.51 -19.59
N VAL A 305 1.20 18.35 -19.25
CA VAL A 305 -0.25 18.09 -19.28
C VAL A 305 -0.68 17.69 -17.88
N TYR A 306 -1.78 18.25 -17.38
CA TYR A 306 -2.24 18.01 -16.03
C TYR A 306 -3.63 17.38 -15.98
N ALA A 307 -3.75 16.19 -15.40
CA ALA A 307 -5.05 15.61 -15.08
C ALA A 307 -5.46 16.04 -13.66
N GLN A 308 -6.61 16.71 -13.56
CA GLN A 308 -7.02 17.47 -12.38
C GLN A 308 -8.19 16.80 -11.66
N GLY A 309 -8.21 16.91 -10.32
CA GLY A 309 -9.31 16.41 -9.50
C GLY A 309 -9.50 14.90 -9.61
N GLN A 310 -8.42 14.15 -9.68
CA GLN A 310 -8.42 12.71 -9.95
C GLN A 310 -8.64 11.92 -8.67
N MET A 311 -9.60 11.00 -8.65
CA MET A 311 -9.72 9.99 -7.60
C MET A 311 -9.45 8.60 -8.15
N ILE A 312 -8.86 7.72 -7.33
CA ILE A 312 -8.58 6.34 -7.70
C ILE A 312 -9.89 5.55 -7.66
N SER A 313 -10.41 5.24 -8.84
CA SER A 313 -11.64 4.45 -9.00
C SER A 313 -11.37 2.96 -8.96
N SER A 314 -10.22 2.52 -9.48
CA SER A 314 -9.81 1.11 -9.48
C SER A 314 -8.33 0.94 -9.13
N PHE A 315 -8.06 -0.14 -8.41
CA PHE A 315 -6.74 -0.61 -8.04
C PHE A 315 -6.66 -2.11 -8.28
N GLU A 316 -5.65 -2.54 -9.03
CA GLU A 316 -5.40 -3.94 -9.30
C GLU A 316 -3.95 -4.30 -8.96
N LEU A 317 -3.79 -5.41 -8.23
CA LEU A 317 -2.49 -6.06 -8.01
C LEU A 317 -2.49 -7.39 -8.76
N SER A 318 -1.51 -7.56 -9.64
CA SER A 318 -1.30 -8.81 -10.38
C SER A 318 0.03 -9.43 -9.95
N ALA A 319 -0.02 -10.66 -9.45
CA ALA A 319 1.13 -11.46 -9.05
C ALA A 319 1.17 -12.77 -9.88
N PRO A 320 1.66 -12.70 -11.13
CA PRO A 320 1.86 -13.88 -11.96
C PRO A 320 3.06 -14.72 -11.52
N LEU A 321 3.05 -16.01 -11.84
CA LEU A 321 4.15 -16.93 -11.54
C LEU A 321 5.46 -16.43 -12.17
N ALA A 322 6.55 -16.46 -11.38
CA ALA A 322 7.91 -16.14 -11.83
C ALA A 322 8.06 -14.76 -12.49
N GLN A 323 7.29 -13.78 -12.03
CA GLN A 323 7.27 -12.41 -12.56
C GLN A 323 7.27 -11.36 -11.46
N LEU A 324 7.44 -10.11 -11.87
CA LEU A 324 7.28 -8.94 -11.01
C LEU A 324 5.80 -8.72 -10.70
N VAL A 325 5.51 -8.30 -9.46
CA VAL A 325 4.15 -7.92 -9.07
C VAL A 325 3.86 -6.54 -9.63
N LYS A 326 2.73 -6.39 -10.32
CA LYS A 326 2.31 -5.13 -10.96
C LYS A 326 1.13 -4.50 -10.24
N ALA A 327 1.12 -3.18 -10.19
CA ALA A 327 0.00 -2.37 -9.75
C ALA A 327 -0.58 -1.56 -10.92
N THR A 328 -1.90 -1.67 -11.09
CA THR A 328 -2.65 -0.86 -12.06
C THR A 328 -3.60 0.08 -11.33
N LEU A 329 -3.55 1.35 -11.69
CA LEU A 329 -4.39 2.42 -11.16
C LEU A 329 -5.28 2.97 -12.26
N GLY A 330 -6.59 2.97 -12.03
CA GLY A 330 -7.54 3.67 -12.87
C GLY A 330 -8.10 4.88 -12.13
N PHE A 331 -7.95 6.05 -12.71
CA PHE A 331 -8.42 7.31 -12.16
C PHE A 331 -9.72 7.75 -12.84
N VAL A 332 -10.50 8.55 -12.11
CA VAL A 332 -11.61 9.32 -12.66
C VAL A 332 -11.49 10.73 -12.09
N GLY A 333 -11.47 11.74 -12.95
CA GLY A 333 -11.33 13.12 -12.52
C GLY A 333 -12.24 14.09 -13.24
N THR A 334 -11.93 15.38 -13.08
CA THR A 334 -12.81 16.45 -13.56
C THR A 334 -12.37 17.06 -14.88
N ASP A 335 -11.06 17.11 -15.14
CA ASP A 335 -10.52 17.70 -16.36
C ASP A 335 -9.08 17.25 -16.63
N VAL A 336 -8.58 17.50 -17.84
CA VAL A 336 -7.17 17.41 -18.23
C VAL A 336 -6.79 18.69 -18.96
N THR A 337 -5.69 19.35 -18.64
CA THR A 337 -5.28 20.59 -19.35
C THR A 337 -4.73 20.28 -20.74
N ASP A 338 -4.72 21.27 -21.63
CA ASP A 338 -3.93 21.19 -22.85
C ASP A 338 -2.42 21.25 -22.52
N PRO A 339 -1.54 20.72 -23.40
CA PRO A 339 -0.10 20.84 -23.25
C PRO A 339 0.36 22.30 -23.12
N SER A 340 1.27 22.55 -22.19
CA SER A 340 1.82 23.89 -21.95
C SER A 340 3.28 23.84 -21.55
N VAL A 341 4.08 24.83 -21.96
CA VAL A 341 5.46 25.02 -21.49
C VAL A 341 5.53 25.53 -20.04
N ALA A 342 4.41 25.99 -19.48
CA ALA A 342 4.33 26.47 -18.10
C ALA A 342 4.09 25.31 -17.13
N ARG A 343 5.11 24.96 -16.35
CA ARG A 343 5.02 23.93 -15.32
C ARG A 343 4.41 24.47 -14.03
N VAL A 344 3.57 23.68 -13.37
CA VAL A 344 3.01 23.99 -12.04
C VAL A 344 4.11 24.08 -10.98
N ALA A 345 3.94 25.00 -10.03
CA ALA A 345 4.87 25.21 -8.93
C ALA A 345 5.06 23.95 -8.07
N GLY A 346 6.29 23.68 -7.66
CA GLY A 346 6.64 22.52 -6.82
C GLY A 346 6.89 21.22 -7.59
N ALA A 347 6.33 21.05 -8.79
CA ALA A 347 6.50 19.83 -9.59
C ALA A 347 7.97 19.58 -9.99
N ALA A 348 8.71 20.64 -10.32
CA ALA A 348 10.14 20.55 -10.63
C ALA A 348 11.01 20.12 -9.43
N ALA A 349 10.51 20.24 -8.21
CA ALA A 349 11.18 19.84 -6.98
C ALA A 349 10.70 18.46 -6.48
N ALA A 350 9.93 17.72 -7.28
CA ALA A 350 9.51 16.37 -6.95
C ALA A 350 10.74 15.50 -6.64
N PRO A 351 10.79 14.85 -5.47
CA PRO A 351 11.93 14.03 -5.10
C PRO A 351 11.96 12.75 -5.93
N VAL A 352 13.18 12.23 -6.09
CA VAL A 352 13.40 10.91 -6.67
C VAL A 352 12.91 9.84 -5.68
N PRO A 353 12.19 8.80 -6.14
CA PRO A 353 11.74 7.71 -5.28
C PRO A 353 12.92 6.96 -4.64
N VAL A 354 12.72 6.45 -3.42
CA VAL A 354 13.74 5.86 -2.56
C VAL A 354 13.48 4.36 -2.31
N ALA A 355 12.22 3.93 -2.19
CA ALA A 355 11.83 2.55 -1.95
C ALA A 355 11.41 1.84 -3.25
N VAL A 356 12.34 1.80 -4.21
CA VAL A 356 12.11 1.39 -5.61
C VAL A 356 12.37 -0.09 -5.88
N ASP A 357 12.81 -0.86 -4.88
CA ASP A 357 12.99 -2.29 -5.04
C ASP A 357 11.65 -2.95 -5.38
N ARG A 358 11.67 -3.78 -6.42
CA ARG A 358 10.45 -4.39 -6.97
C ARG A 358 10.15 -5.71 -6.26
N PHE A 359 8.87 -6.02 -6.11
CA PHE A 359 8.43 -7.30 -5.59
C PHE A 359 8.32 -8.35 -6.71
N ASN A 360 8.64 -9.61 -6.40
CA ASN A 360 8.50 -10.75 -7.32
C ASN A 360 7.89 -11.96 -6.61
N THR A 361 7.29 -12.86 -7.37
CA THR A 361 6.61 -14.05 -6.83
C THR A 361 7.55 -15.22 -6.54
N SER A 362 8.83 -15.16 -6.95
CA SER A 362 9.77 -16.29 -6.77
C SER A 362 10.57 -16.24 -5.47
N THR A 363 10.97 -15.06 -5.02
CA THR A 363 11.91 -14.88 -3.90
C THR A 363 11.42 -13.88 -2.86
N LYS A 364 10.36 -13.13 -3.18
CA LYS A 364 9.88 -11.99 -2.41
C LYS A 364 8.45 -12.17 -1.90
N GLU A 365 7.90 -13.38 -1.94
CA GLU A 365 6.58 -13.74 -1.39
C GLU A 365 6.73 -14.85 -0.33
N PRO A 366 7.13 -14.53 0.92
CA PRO A 366 7.34 -15.51 1.98
C PRO A 366 6.07 -16.13 2.56
N TYR A 367 4.89 -15.54 2.30
CA TYR A 367 3.63 -16.01 2.84
C TYR A 367 2.51 -15.78 1.83
N LEU A 368 1.78 -16.83 1.51
CA LEU A 368 0.59 -16.81 0.68
C LEU A 368 -0.32 -17.95 1.10
N GLN A 369 -1.49 -17.65 1.65
CA GLN A 369 -2.42 -18.68 2.12
C GLN A 369 -3.87 -18.24 1.95
N VAL A 370 -4.73 -19.21 1.68
CA VAL A 370 -6.17 -19.10 1.89
C VAL A 370 -6.54 -20.00 3.07
N LEU A 371 -7.19 -19.42 4.07
CA LEU A 371 -7.59 -20.12 5.28
C LEU A 371 -9.12 -20.15 5.40
N ASP A 372 -9.65 -21.16 6.07
CA ASP A 372 -11.02 -21.14 6.58
C ASP A 372 -11.15 -20.08 7.68
N ALA A 373 -12.15 -19.21 7.59
CA ALA A 373 -12.27 -18.06 8.50
C ALA A 373 -12.62 -18.44 9.94
N ALA A 374 -13.20 -19.63 10.17
CA ALA A 374 -13.62 -20.09 11.48
C ALA A 374 -12.54 -20.92 12.19
N THR A 375 -11.83 -21.75 11.44
CA THR A 375 -10.85 -22.72 11.97
C THR A 375 -9.40 -22.33 11.75
N GLU A 376 -9.14 -21.37 10.85
CA GLU A 376 -7.81 -21.02 10.34
C GLU A 376 -7.06 -22.17 9.67
N ALA A 377 -7.77 -23.26 9.31
CA ALA A 377 -7.19 -24.35 8.54
C ALA A 377 -6.86 -23.89 7.12
N SER A 378 -5.72 -24.34 6.57
CA SER A 378 -5.34 -24.04 5.20
C SER A 378 -6.29 -24.71 4.20
N VAL A 379 -6.80 -23.94 3.25
CA VAL A 379 -7.70 -24.39 2.17
C VAL A 379 -6.98 -24.38 0.81
N VAL A 380 -6.05 -23.46 0.62
CA VAL A 380 -5.17 -23.37 -0.55
C VAL A 380 -3.75 -23.03 -0.11
N SER A 381 -2.79 -23.83 -0.58
CA SER A 381 -1.35 -23.61 -0.40
C SER A 381 -0.61 -23.37 -1.72
N ASP A 382 -0.95 -24.10 -2.76
CA ASP A 382 -0.13 -24.18 -3.99
C ASP A 382 -0.68 -23.26 -5.08
N VAL A 383 -0.41 -21.97 -4.93
CA VAL A 383 -0.88 -20.91 -5.83
C VAL A 383 0.14 -20.66 -6.94
N THR A 384 -0.30 -20.67 -8.20
CA THR A 384 0.54 -20.28 -9.34
C THR A 384 0.41 -18.80 -9.67
N SER A 385 -0.78 -18.23 -9.55
CA SER A 385 -0.97 -16.79 -9.71
C SER A 385 -2.17 -16.28 -8.93
N TRP A 386 -2.12 -15.00 -8.58
CA TRP A 386 -3.28 -14.30 -8.02
C TRP A 386 -3.38 -12.87 -8.55
N LYS A 387 -4.62 -12.40 -8.65
CA LYS A 387 -4.96 -11.04 -9.07
C LYS A 387 -6.04 -10.49 -8.16
N LEU A 388 -5.71 -9.42 -7.44
CA LEU A 388 -6.66 -8.65 -6.65
C LEU A 388 -7.17 -7.48 -7.50
N THR A 389 -8.48 -7.30 -7.57
CA THR A 389 -9.09 -6.09 -8.15
C THR A 389 -10.02 -5.44 -7.13
N PHE A 390 -9.73 -4.20 -6.78
CA PHE A 390 -10.51 -3.36 -5.90
C PHE A 390 -11.07 -2.16 -6.68
N SER A 391 -12.37 -1.88 -6.56
CA SER A 391 -13.02 -0.76 -7.21
C SER A 391 -13.91 0.00 -6.25
N ASN A 392 -13.75 1.32 -6.20
CA ASN A 392 -14.62 2.26 -5.52
C ASN A 392 -15.85 2.63 -6.37
N ASN A 393 -15.88 2.20 -7.63
CA ASN A 393 -16.95 2.48 -8.59
C ASN A 393 -17.29 3.98 -8.66
N ILE A 394 -16.25 4.81 -8.72
CA ILE A 394 -16.36 6.28 -8.77
C ILE A 394 -16.84 6.68 -10.17
N THR A 395 -17.81 7.59 -10.22
CA THR A 395 -18.39 8.12 -11.46
C THR A 395 -18.38 9.64 -11.49
N GLY A 396 -18.21 10.23 -12.67
CA GLY A 396 -18.28 11.67 -12.86
C GLY A 396 -19.73 12.17 -12.95
N GLN A 397 -20.12 13.12 -12.08
CA GLN A 397 -21.39 13.82 -12.17
C GLN A 397 -21.27 15.01 -13.13
N LYS A 398 -21.95 14.90 -14.27
CA LYS A 398 -22.02 15.92 -15.32
C LYS A 398 -23.13 16.93 -15.02
N GLN A 399 -22.96 18.17 -15.45
CA GLN A 399 -23.92 19.27 -15.27
C GLN A 399 -23.94 20.19 -16.48
N HIS A 400 -25.09 20.82 -16.77
CA HIS A 400 -25.18 21.83 -17.83
C HIS A 400 -24.20 22.99 -17.59
N GLY A 401 -23.62 23.51 -18.68
CA GLY A 401 -22.70 24.65 -18.64
C GLY A 401 -21.27 24.33 -18.23
N LYS A 402 -20.92 23.03 -18.07
CA LYS A 402 -19.53 22.58 -17.91
C LYS A 402 -19.28 21.39 -18.83
N LEU A 403 -18.17 21.43 -19.57
CA LEU A 403 -17.68 20.27 -20.31
C LEU A 403 -17.06 19.28 -19.31
N GLY A 404 -17.55 18.04 -19.31
CA GLY A 404 -17.10 16.99 -18.41
C GLY A 404 -17.65 17.07 -16.98
N PRO A 405 -17.14 16.21 -16.07
CA PRO A 405 -17.63 16.12 -14.69
C PRO A 405 -17.37 17.39 -13.86
N LYS A 406 -18.38 17.85 -13.11
CA LYS A 406 -18.18 18.91 -12.10
C LYS A 406 -17.78 18.34 -10.75
N ARG A 407 -18.30 17.17 -10.43
CA ARG A 407 -18.11 16.46 -9.17
C ARG A 407 -17.91 14.98 -9.47
N LEU A 408 -17.41 14.27 -8.48
CA LEU A 408 -17.27 12.83 -8.52
C LEU A 408 -18.21 12.23 -7.46
N VAL A 409 -18.75 11.06 -7.75
CA VAL A 409 -19.66 10.33 -6.88
C VAL A 409 -19.04 8.96 -6.61
N VAL A 410 -18.78 8.69 -5.34
CA VAL A 410 -18.24 7.40 -4.87
C VAL A 410 -19.36 6.35 -4.84
N GLY A 411 -19.08 5.18 -5.41
CA GLY A 411 -20.00 4.06 -5.46
C GLY A 411 -19.79 3.06 -4.32
N LYS A 412 -20.47 1.91 -4.43
CA LYS A 412 -20.25 0.78 -3.51
C LYS A 412 -18.93 0.12 -3.84
N VAL A 413 -18.11 -0.17 -2.83
CA VAL A 413 -16.87 -0.93 -2.99
C VAL A 413 -17.16 -2.34 -3.52
N SER A 414 -16.39 -2.78 -4.51
CA SER A 414 -16.31 -4.16 -4.97
C SER A 414 -14.86 -4.63 -4.94
N CYS A 415 -14.64 -5.83 -4.40
CA CYS A 415 -13.32 -6.44 -4.30
C CYS A 415 -13.39 -7.89 -4.75
N SER A 416 -12.52 -8.26 -5.68
CA SER A 416 -12.44 -9.60 -6.27
C SER A 416 -11.02 -10.12 -6.27
N LEU A 417 -10.91 -11.43 -6.11
CA LEU A 417 -9.65 -12.16 -6.13
C LEU A 417 -9.76 -13.29 -7.16
N ASP A 418 -9.01 -13.21 -8.25
CA ASP A 418 -8.86 -14.31 -9.19
C ASP A 418 -7.57 -15.07 -8.83
N MET A 419 -7.64 -16.40 -8.74
CA MET A 419 -6.46 -17.24 -8.47
C MET A 419 -6.35 -18.38 -9.47
N GLU A 420 -5.12 -18.86 -9.67
CA GLU A 420 -4.83 -20.14 -10.28
C GLU A 420 -4.04 -20.99 -9.30
N VAL A 421 -4.50 -22.23 -9.10
CA VAL A 421 -4.07 -23.08 -7.99
C VAL A 421 -3.89 -24.52 -8.48
N VAL A 422 -2.83 -25.18 -8.03
CA VAL A 422 -2.63 -26.61 -8.22
C VAL A 422 -3.42 -27.37 -7.15
N VAL A 423 -4.22 -28.35 -7.58
CA VAL A 423 -5.06 -29.13 -6.66
C VAL A 423 -4.19 -30.16 -5.95
N THR A 424 -3.89 -29.92 -4.68
CA THR A 424 -3.25 -30.89 -3.77
C THR A 424 -4.26 -31.56 -2.83
N GLN A 425 -5.36 -30.86 -2.51
CA GLN A 425 -6.43 -31.30 -1.62
C GLN A 425 -7.80 -30.83 -2.17
N ASP A 426 -8.89 -31.47 -1.73
CA ASP A 426 -10.25 -31.15 -2.19
C ASP A 426 -10.92 -30.02 -1.39
N ASP A 427 -10.24 -29.47 -0.39
CA ASP A 427 -10.77 -28.43 0.50
C ASP A 427 -11.23 -27.18 -0.22
N ALA A 428 -10.48 -26.71 -1.24
CA ALA A 428 -10.88 -25.57 -2.05
C ALA A 428 -12.19 -25.81 -2.82
N ILE A 429 -12.39 -27.04 -3.33
CA ILE A 429 -13.60 -27.44 -4.07
C ILE A 429 -14.78 -27.56 -3.11
N ARG A 430 -14.56 -28.14 -1.91
CA ARG A 430 -15.55 -28.22 -0.84
C ARG A 430 -15.94 -26.83 -0.34
N ALA A 431 -14.98 -25.93 -0.15
CA ALA A 431 -15.23 -24.56 0.28
C ALA A 431 -16.13 -23.80 -0.71
N CYS A 432 -15.93 -24.00 -2.02
CA CYS A 432 -16.81 -23.44 -3.04
C CYS A 432 -18.23 -24.03 -2.96
N SER A 433 -18.33 -25.35 -2.81
CA SER A 433 -19.63 -26.05 -2.78
C SER A 433 -20.44 -25.73 -1.51
N ASN A 434 -19.76 -25.60 -0.37
CA ASN A 434 -20.36 -25.30 0.93
C ASN A 434 -20.55 -23.80 1.17
N ASN A 435 -20.09 -22.95 0.23
CA ASN A 435 -20.13 -21.50 0.38
C ASN A 435 -19.45 -21.00 1.67
N THR A 436 -18.32 -21.65 2.00
CA THR A 436 -17.52 -21.39 3.20
C THR A 436 -16.90 -20.00 3.14
N THR A 437 -16.87 -19.30 4.27
CA THR A 437 -16.16 -18.02 4.39
C THR A 437 -14.67 -18.28 4.57
N LEU A 438 -13.87 -17.68 3.70
CA LEU A 438 -12.43 -17.82 3.66
C LEU A 438 -11.73 -16.49 3.97
N MET A 439 -10.48 -16.59 4.36
CA MET A 439 -9.53 -15.48 4.52
C MET A 439 -8.40 -15.62 3.52
N PHE A 440 -8.01 -14.53 2.87
CA PHE A 440 -6.83 -14.50 2.01
C PHE A 440 -5.78 -13.55 2.59
N GLY A 441 -4.53 -14.01 2.59
CA GLY A 441 -3.38 -13.23 3.02
C GLY A 441 -2.16 -13.49 2.15
N ALA A 442 -1.52 -12.42 1.68
CA ALA A 442 -0.28 -12.49 0.93
C ALA A 442 0.72 -11.46 1.48
N LEU A 443 1.92 -11.90 1.87
CA LEU A 443 3.02 -11.04 2.26
C LEU A 443 4.03 -10.98 1.13
N LEU A 444 4.28 -9.77 0.64
CA LEU A 444 5.39 -9.45 -0.24
C LEU A 444 6.47 -8.73 0.57
N ARG A 445 7.75 -9.10 0.43
CA ARG A 445 8.87 -8.45 1.13
C ARG A 445 10.04 -8.19 0.19
N ASN A 446 10.74 -7.08 0.36
CA ASN A 446 11.97 -6.74 -0.34
C ASN A 446 12.95 -6.05 0.62
N SER A 447 14.06 -5.51 0.12
CA SER A 447 15.05 -4.77 0.93
C SER A 447 14.53 -3.43 1.44
N ASN A 448 13.43 -2.90 0.90
CA ASN A 448 12.81 -1.66 1.32
C ASN A 448 11.60 -1.86 2.26
N GLY A 449 11.30 -3.07 2.71
CA GLY A 449 10.19 -3.36 3.62
C GLY A 449 9.27 -4.47 3.10
N GLY A 450 7.98 -4.34 3.36
CA GLY A 450 7.00 -5.33 2.91
C GLY A 450 5.57 -4.82 2.85
N VAL A 451 4.72 -5.60 2.22
CA VAL A 451 3.32 -5.30 2.00
C VAL A 451 2.54 -6.56 2.28
N PHE A 452 1.55 -6.47 3.17
CA PHE A 452 0.59 -7.52 3.38
C PHE A 452 -0.76 -7.11 2.79
N VAL A 453 -1.29 -7.97 1.92
CA VAL A 453 -2.63 -7.86 1.34
C VAL A 453 -3.55 -8.77 2.10
N ASN A 454 -4.58 -8.20 2.73
CA ASN A 454 -5.55 -8.94 3.53
C ASN A 454 -6.97 -8.80 2.97
N LEU A 455 -7.60 -9.94 2.70
CA LEU A 455 -9.05 -10.05 2.55
C LEU A 455 -9.59 -10.91 3.71
N PRO A 456 -10.17 -10.28 4.75
CA PRO A 456 -10.58 -11.00 5.96
C PRO A 456 -11.86 -11.83 5.77
N ALA A 457 -12.61 -11.60 4.70
CA ALA A 457 -13.80 -12.38 4.36
C ALA A 457 -14.01 -12.41 2.85
N LEU A 458 -13.94 -13.60 2.26
CA LEU A 458 -14.30 -13.85 0.87
C LEU A 458 -14.97 -15.21 0.70
N LYS A 459 -15.64 -15.39 -0.44
CA LYS A 459 -16.25 -16.66 -0.85
C LYS A 459 -15.79 -17.01 -2.25
N PHE A 460 -15.33 -18.25 -2.43
CA PHE A 460 -14.92 -18.75 -3.73
C PHE A 460 -16.08 -19.33 -4.54
N THR A 461 -15.98 -19.17 -5.84
CA THR A 461 -16.84 -19.76 -6.86
C THR A 461 -15.98 -20.28 -8.01
N GLY A 462 -16.52 -21.16 -8.86
CA GLY A 462 -15.87 -21.53 -10.11
C GLY A 462 -14.60 -22.40 -10.00
N ALA A 463 -14.42 -23.14 -8.90
CA ALA A 463 -13.33 -24.11 -8.73
C ALA A 463 -13.55 -25.40 -9.54
N VAL A 464 -13.74 -25.28 -10.86
CA VAL A 464 -13.89 -26.43 -11.77
C VAL A 464 -12.51 -26.99 -12.10
N PRO A 465 -12.23 -28.28 -11.82
CA PRO A 465 -10.94 -28.89 -12.15
C PRO A 465 -10.67 -28.91 -13.65
N LYS A 466 -9.42 -28.57 -14.03
CA LYS A 466 -8.90 -28.66 -15.39
C LYS A 466 -7.87 -29.78 -15.46
N PHE A 467 -7.93 -30.57 -16.54
CA PHE A 467 -7.07 -31.74 -16.76
C PHE A 467 -6.19 -31.52 -18.00
N PRO A 468 -5.12 -30.73 -17.90
CA PRO A 468 -4.18 -30.55 -19.01
C PRO A 468 -3.48 -31.87 -19.35
N ALA A 469 -3.28 -32.15 -20.63
CA ALA A 469 -2.50 -33.30 -21.06
C ALA A 469 -1.05 -33.16 -20.55
N ASN A 470 -0.53 -34.19 -19.88
CA ASN A 470 0.82 -34.20 -19.28
C ASN A 470 1.07 -33.09 -18.24
N GLY A 471 0.03 -32.58 -17.56
CA GLY A 471 0.16 -31.55 -16.52
C GLY A 471 -0.53 -31.93 -15.21
N VAL A 472 -0.31 -31.10 -14.18
CA VAL A 472 -1.02 -31.22 -12.89
C VAL A 472 -2.45 -30.69 -13.01
N VAL A 473 -3.36 -31.23 -12.17
CA VAL A 473 -4.74 -30.75 -12.11
C VAL A 473 -4.77 -29.37 -11.48
N THR A 474 -5.43 -28.42 -12.13
CA THR A 474 -5.56 -27.04 -11.64
C THR A 474 -7.01 -26.61 -11.48
N ILE A 475 -7.23 -25.64 -10.60
CA ILE A 475 -8.51 -24.92 -10.47
C ILE A 475 -8.25 -23.41 -10.57
N SER A 476 -9.26 -22.67 -11.00
CA SER A 476 -9.20 -21.20 -11.10
C SER A 476 -10.32 -20.55 -10.29
N PRO A 477 -10.30 -20.65 -8.93
CA PRO A 477 -11.35 -20.10 -8.10
C PRO A 477 -11.41 -18.58 -8.21
N LYS A 478 -12.63 -18.04 -8.19
CA LYS A 478 -12.90 -16.61 -8.13
C LYS A 478 -13.53 -16.23 -6.81
N GLY A 479 -12.86 -15.35 -6.08
CA GLY A 479 -13.27 -14.83 -4.79
C GLY A 479 -14.03 -13.52 -4.90
N GLY A 480 -15.24 -13.47 -4.35
CA GLY A 480 -15.92 -12.21 -4.03
C GLY A 480 -15.70 -11.86 -2.57
N ALA A 481 -14.96 -10.79 -2.30
CA ALA A 481 -14.72 -10.32 -0.93
C ALA A 481 -15.90 -9.47 -0.43
N PHE A 482 -16.18 -9.56 0.87
CA PHE A 482 -17.27 -8.83 1.53
C PHE A 482 -16.82 -8.30 2.89
N ILE A 483 -17.70 -7.59 3.59
CA ILE A 483 -17.37 -7.01 4.90
C ILE A 483 -17.15 -8.12 5.95
N ASP A 484 -15.99 -8.09 6.62
CA ASP A 484 -15.71 -8.97 7.75
C ASP A 484 -16.58 -8.59 8.96
N PRO A 485 -17.24 -9.56 9.63
CA PRO A 485 -18.02 -9.30 10.83
C PRO A 485 -17.21 -8.72 11.99
N LEU A 486 -15.91 -9.02 12.10
CA LEU A 486 -15.06 -8.56 13.19
C LEU A 486 -14.45 -7.18 12.90
N GLY A 487 -13.66 -7.06 11.84
CA GLY A 487 -12.93 -5.85 11.49
C GLY A 487 -13.76 -4.79 10.74
N ARG A 488 -14.91 -5.16 10.17
CA ARG A 488 -15.81 -4.27 9.41
C ARG A 488 -15.15 -3.62 8.18
N TYR A 489 -14.17 -4.27 7.57
CA TYR A 489 -13.53 -3.89 6.30
C TYR A 489 -13.53 -5.06 5.31
N THR A 490 -13.19 -4.80 4.05
CA THR A 490 -13.13 -5.78 2.94
C THR A 490 -11.73 -5.97 2.41
N LEU A 491 -10.96 -4.89 2.29
CA LEU A 491 -9.54 -4.90 1.92
C LEU A 491 -8.75 -4.17 3.00
N GLY A 492 -7.74 -4.85 3.54
CA GLY A 492 -6.68 -4.25 4.35
C GLY A 492 -5.36 -4.31 3.58
N LEU A 493 -4.65 -3.18 3.53
CA LEU A 493 -3.27 -3.13 3.05
C LEU A 493 -2.38 -2.66 4.18
N SER A 494 -1.44 -3.52 4.55
CA SER A 494 -0.51 -3.32 5.66
C SER A 494 0.88 -3.12 5.09
N VAL A 495 1.41 -1.89 5.18
CA VAL A 495 2.74 -1.54 4.64
C VAL A 495 3.76 -1.50 5.77
N PHE A 496 4.77 -2.37 5.69
CA PHE A 496 5.89 -2.43 6.61
C PHE A 496 7.01 -1.50 6.13
N ALA A 497 7.45 -0.58 6.99
CA ALA A 497 8.61 0.27 6.73
C ALA A 497 9.91 -0.55 6.55
N TYR A 498 10.00 -1.65 7.31
CA TYR A 498 11.13 -2.57 7.34
C TYR A 498 10.63 -3.97 7.72
N LEU A 499 11.23 -4.98 7.10
CA LEU A 499 11.13 -6.37 7.54
C LEU A 499 12.55 -6.95 7.63
N PRO A 500 12.80 -7.87 8.58
CA PRO A 500 14.10 -8.51 8.69
C PRO A 500 14.38 -9.32 7.41
N PRO A 501 15.64 -9.38 6.97
CA PRO A 501 16.02 -10.22 5.83
C PRO A 501 15.68 -11.69 6.10
N ALA A 502 15.46 -12.43 5.01
CA ALA A 502 15.14 -13.86 5.02
C ALA A 502 16.27 -14.69 5.63
#